data_AF-A0A101EZQ4-F1
#
_entry.id   AF-A0A101EZQ4-F1
#
_cell.length_a   1.000
_cell.length_b   1.000
_cell.length_c   1.000
_cell.angle_alpha   90.00
_cell.angle_beta   90.00
_cell.angle_gamma   90.00
#
_symmetry.space_group_name_H-M   'P 1'
#
loop_
_entity.id
_entity.type
_entity.pdbx_description
1 polymer ?
#
loop_
_entity_poly.entity_id
_entity_poly.type
_entity_poly.pdbx_seq_one_letter_code
_entity_poly.pdbx_strand_id
1 'polypeptide(L)'
;TQMGSKVVSDFLERRDLESAVFVIKYLSEEEKVLALLEVAYWLVLHDKKGLGNSLVEEAFRMVVERKLQPDDDSLRDIAFKFLKIGQIKDALTIAAIITNKEIASQVFARIALAYARKGDKLKAVTVAEAISNENVKKEILKAIEGDEDVGHQ
;
A
#
# COMPACT_ATOMS: atom_id res chain seq x y z
N THR A 1 16.06 0.59 -13.69
CA THR A 1 16.36 1.98 -13.31
C THR A 1 15.05 2.58 -12.85
N GLN A 2 14.83 2.82 -11.55
CA GLN A 2 13.55 3.33 -10.98
C GLN A 2 13.19 4.78 -11.40
N MET A 3 13.75 5.28 -12.51
CA MET A 3 13.61 6.68 -12.91
C MET A 3 12.20 6.99 -13.41
N GLY A 4 11.47 6.02 -13.98
CA GLY A 4 10.15 6.24 -14.57
C GLY A 4 9.09 6.68 -13.57
N SER A 5 8.91 5.94 -12.47
CA SER A 5 7.93 6.29 -11.43
C SER A 5 8.33 7.54 -10.64
N LYS A 6 9.63 7.80 -10.46
CA LYS A 6 10.12 9.03 -9.82
C LYS A 6 9.75 10.28 -10.62
N VAL A 7 9.88 10.23 -11.95
CA VAL A 7 9.46 11.34 -12.83
C VAL A 7 7.96 11.62 -12.70
N VAL A 8 7.13 10.58 -12.53
CA VAL A 8 5.70 10.76 -12.27
C VAL A 8 5.47 11.52 -10.96
N SER A 9 6.16 11.14 -9.88
CA SER A 9 6.09 11.86 -8.60
C SER A 9 6.51 13.33 -8.73
N ASP A 10 7.59 13.62 -9.46
CA ASP A 10 8.06 15.00 -9.68
C ASP A 10 7.01 15.87 -10.40
N PHE A 11 6.27 15.32 -11.37
CA PHE A 11 5.16 16.02 -12.03
C PHE A 11 3.97 16.23 -11.08
N LEU A 12 3.63 15.22 -10.28
CA LEU A 12 2.54 15.30 -9.30
C LEU A 12 2.81 16.35 -8.20
N GLU A 13 4.06 16.48 -7.75
CA GLU A 13 4.49 17.54 -6.82
C GLU A 13 4.30 18.94 -7.41
N ARG A 14 4.53 19.08 -8.72
CA ARG A 14 4.28 20.33 -9.47
C ARG A 14 2.81 20.54 -9.85
N ARG A 15 1.92 19.64 -9.41
CA ARG A 15 0.48 19.59 -9.76
C ARG A 15 0.22 19.45 -11.27
N ASP A 16 1.19 18.90 -11.99
CA ASP A 16 1.07 18.62 -13.42
C ASP A 16 0.61 17.17 -13.63
N LEU A 17 -0.68 16.94 -13.36
CA LEU A 17 -1.29 15.62 -13.53
C LEU A 17 -1.28 15.17 -14.99
N GLU A 18 -1.36 16.12 -15.93
CA GLU A 18 -1.39 15.81 -17.36
C GLU A 18 -0.06 15.20 -17.81
N SER A 19 1.07 15.84 -17.48
CA SER A 19 2.39 15.30 -17.78
C SER A 19 2.65 14.01 -17.03
N ALA A 20 2.23 13.91 -15.76
CA ALA A 20 2.35 12.68 -14.97
C ALA A 20 1.66 11.50 -15.67
N VAL A 21 0.42 11.68 -16.15
CA VAL A 21 -0.32 10.64 -16.88
C VAL A 21 0.26 10.40 -18.28
N PHE A 22 0.76 11.44 -18.95
CA PHE A 22 1.36 11.33 -20.26
C PHE A 22 2.58 10.40 -20.26
N VAL A 23 3.49 10.57 -19.29
CA VAL A 23 4.73 9.78 -19.25
C VAL A 23 4.51 8.30 -18.95
N ILE A 24 3.43 7.94 -18.25
CA ILE A 24 3.06 6.55 -17.95
C ILE A 24 2.98 5.69 -19.22
N LYS A 25 2.58 6.27 -20.35
CA LYS A 25 2.47 5.58 -21.65
C LYS A 25 3.78 4.97 -22.13
N TYR A 26 4.92 5.51 -21.68
CA TYR A 26 6.26 5.13 -22.12
C TYR A 26 7.01 4.25 -21.10
N LEU A 27 6.39 3.94 -19.96
CA LEU A 27 7.00 3.12 -18.90
C LEU A 27 6.89 1.62 -19.20
N SER A 28 7.72 0.80 -18.54
CA SER A 28 7.50 -0.66 -18.50
C SER A 28 6.19 -1.00 -17.79
N GLU A 29 5.65 -2.20 -17.97
CA GLU A 29 4.40 -2.59 -17.29
C GLU A 29 4.52 -2.57 -15.76
N GLU A 30 5.67 -2.98 -15.23
CA GLU A 30 6.00 -2.92 -13.80
C GLU A 30 6.07 -1.48 -13.30
N GLU A 31 6.72 -0.59 -14.06
CA GLU A 31 6.81 0.83 -13.71
C GLU A 31 5.45 1.54 -13.83
N LYS A 32 4.59 1.13 -14.77
CA LYS A 32 3.21 1.62 -14.88
C LYS A 32 2.41 1.31 -13.63
N VAL A 33 2.53 0.11 -13.07
CA VAL A 33 1.86 -0.25 -11.81
C VAL A 33 2.25 0.73 -10.70
N LEU A 34 3.55 0.97 -10.51
CA LEU A 34 4.04 1.91 -9.49
C LEU A 34 3.54 3.34 -9.75
N ALA A 35 3.59 3.80 -11.00
CA ALA A 35 3.11 5.12 -11.37
C ALA A 35 1.60 5.30 -11.16
N LEU A 36 0.78 4.28 -11.48
CA LEU A 36 -0.66 4.30 -11.21
C LEU A 36 -0.95 4.44 -9.71
N LEU A 37 -0.16 3.76 -8.87
CA LEU A 37 -0.31 3.87 -7.42
C LEU A 37 0.12 5.24 -6.86
N GLU A 38 1.15 5.87 -7.42
CA GLU A 38 1.54 7.25 -7.06
C GLU A 38 0.46 8.26 -7.47
N VAL A 39 -0.10 8.11 -8.67
CA VAL A 39 -1.26 8.92 -9.11
C VAL A 39 -2.47 8.66 -8.20
N ALA A 40 -2.74 7.40 -7.84
CA ALA A 40 -3.81 7.04 -6.94
C ALA A 40 -3.66 7.75 -5.59
N TYR A 41 -2.47 7.69 -4.99
CA TYR A 41 -2.15 8.36 -3.74
C TYR A 41 -2.38 9.88 -3.84
N TRP A 42 -1.89 10.50 -4.93
CA TRP A 42 -2.10 11.93 -5.17
C TRP A 42 -3.59 12.29 -5.30
N LEU A 43 -4.39 11.47 -5.99
CA LEU A 43 -5.84 11.68 -6.12
C LEU A 43 -6.54 11.60 -4.76
N VAL A 44 -6.17 10.64 -3.92
CA VAL A 44 -6.72 10.53 -2.56
C VAL A 44 -6.40 11.76 -1.72
N LEU A 45 -5.17 12.29 -1.81
CA LEU A 45 -4.78 13.53 -1.12
C LEU A 45 -5.57 14.77 -1.57
N HIS A 46 -6.10 14.73 -2.79
CA HIS A 46 -6.87 15.82 -3.39
C HIS A 46 -8.39 15.52 -3.42
N ASP A 47 -8.87 14.75 -2.43
CA ASP A 47 -10.28 14.40 -2.21
C ASP A 47 -10.97 13.64 -3.37
N LYS A 48 -10.20 13.13 -4.34
CA LYS A 48 -10.69 12.30 -5.45
C LYS A 48 -10.59 10.81 -5.11
N LYS A 49 -11.03 10.44 -3.91
CA LYS A 49 -10.86 9.09 -3.33
C LYS A 49 -11.41 7.98 -4.24
N GLY A 50 -12.59 8.17 -4.83
CA GLY A 50 -13.17 7.16 -5.72
C GLY A 50 -12.25 6.81 -6.90
N LEU A 51 -11.68 7.82 -7.56
CA LEU A 51 -10.73 7.62 -8.65
C LEU A 51 -9.42 7.00 -8.17
N GLY A 52 -8.89 7.47 -7.03
CA GLY A 52 -7.69 6.92 -6.44
C GLY A 52 -7.83 5.42 -6.17
N ASN A 53 -8.92 5.02 -5.50
CA ASN A 53 -9.18 3.62 -5.19
C ASN A 53 -9.34 2.77 -6.45
N SER A 54 -10.02 3.28 -7.49
CA SER A 54 -10.12 2.57 -8.78
C SER A 54 -8.76 2.32 -9.42
N LEU A 55 -7.80 3.24 -9.29
CA LEU A 55 -6.44 3.05 -9.80
C LEU A 55 -5.64 2.02 -8.98
N VAL A 56 -5.85 1.94 -7.66
CA VAL A 56 -5.26 0.88 -6.82
C VAL A 56 -5.76 -0.51 -7.27
N GLU A 57 -7.06 -0.64 -7.51
CA GLU A 57 -7.66 -1.90 -7.99
C GLU A 57 -7.20 -2.25 -9.41
N GLU A 58 -7.00 -1.26 -10.29
CA GLU A 58 -6.39 -1.49 -11.62
C GLU A 58 -4.95 -1.96 -11.50
N ALA A 59 -4.14 -1.30 -10.68
CA ALA A 59 -2.75 -1.70 -10.44
C ALA A 59 -2.66 -3.14 -9.90
N PHE A 60 -3.54 -3.51 -8.96
CA PHE A 60 -3.65 -4.88 -8.45
C PHE A 60 -3.99 -5.88 -9.57
N ARG A 61 -5.04 -5.59 -10.35
CA ARG A 61 -5.47 -6.42 -11.47
C ARG A 61 -4.36 -6.62 -12.50
N MET A 62 -3.66 -5.55 -12.89
CA MET A 62 -2.53 -5.62 -13.82
C MET A 62 -1.48 -6.63 -13.33
N VAL A 63 -1.10 -6.56 -12.05
CA VAL A 63 -0.11 -7.48 -11.47
C VAL A 63 -0.59 -8.92 -11.53
N VAL A 64 -1.83 -9.19 -11.12
CA VAL A 64 -2.37 -10.56 -11.06
C VAL A 64 -2.57 -11.15 -12.45
N GLU A 65 -3.21 -10.42 -13.36
CA GLU A 65 -3.57 -10.92 -14.69
C GLU A 65 -2.34 -11.11 -15.59
N ARG A 66 -1.37 -10.17 -15.49
CA ARG A 66 -0.18 -10.17 -16.35
C ARG A 66 1.05 -10.75 -15.67
N LYS A 67 0.92 -11.19 -14.41
CA LYS A 67 2.00 -11.77 -13.60
C LYS A 67 3.22 -10.85 -13.49
N LEU A 68 2.97 -9.55 -13.33
CA LEU A 68 4.01 -8.54 -13.22
C LEU A 68 4.72 -8.65 -11.87
N GLN A 69 5.96 -8.16 -11.81
CA GLN A 69 6.72 -8.08 -10.57
C GLN A 69 7.26 -6.64 -10.41
N PRO A 70 6.42 -5.69 -9.99
CA PRO A 70 6.88 -4.37 -9.60
C PRO A 70 7.87 -4.47 -8.44
N ASP A 71 8.71 -3.47 -8.29
CA ASP A 71 9.69 -3.42 -7.21
C ASP A 71 9.00 -3.39 -5.83
N ASP A 72 9.27 -4.41 -5.02
CA ASP A 72 8.66 -4.62 -3.70
C ASP A 72 9.01 -3.51 -2.71
N ASP A 73 10.22 -2.92 -2.79
CA ASP A 73 10.58 -1.79 -1.92
C ASP A 73 9.73 -0.56 -2.24
N SER A 74 9.50 -0.30 -3.54
CA SER A 74 8.61 0.76 -4.00
C SER A 74 7.15 0.52 -3.58
N LEU A 75 6.65 -0.72 -3.71
CA LEU A 75 5.31 -1.10 -3.26
C LEU A 75 5.15 -0.91 -1.75
N ARG A 76 6.14 -1.32 -0.94
CA ARG A 76 6.17 -1.10 0.51
C ARG A 76 6.04 0.39 0.85
N ASP A 77 6.86 1.22 0.23
CA ASP A 77 6.90 2.64 0.53
C ASP A 77 5.57 3.32 0.18
N ILE A 78 4.97 2.95 -0.95
CA ILE A 78 3.64 3.43 -1.34
C ILE A 78 2.56 2.94 -0.36
N ALA A 79 2.54 1.65 0.01
CA ALA A 79 1.59 1.14 1.01
C ALA A 79 1.68 1.91 2.34
N PHE A 80 2.90 2.29 2.76
CA PHE A 80 3.11 3.12 3.94
C PHE A 80 2.59 4.55 3.78
N LYS A 81 2.68 5.15 2.58
CA LYS A 81 2.03 6.44 2.28
C LYS A 81 0.52 6.36 2.49
N PHE A 82 -0.15 5.34 1.94
CA PHE A 82 -1.60 5.14 2.11
C PHE A 82 -1.98 4.91 3.59
N LEU A 83 -1.22 4.11 4.34
CA LEU A 83 -1.44 3.93 5.78
C LEU A 83 -1.36 5.25 6.56
N LYS A 84 -0.37 6.09 6.24
CA LYS A 84 -0.14 7.37 6.92
C LYS A 84 -1.35 8.32 6.81
N ILE A 85 -2.09 8.24 5.71
CA ILE A 85 -3.32 9.02 5.49
C ILE A 85 -4.60 8.26 5.85
N GLY A 86 -4.47 7.10 6.51
CA GLY A 86 -5.59 6.32 7.02
C GLY A 86 -6.32 5.46 5.99
N GLN A 87 -5.82 5.34 4.75
CA GLN A 87 -6.33 4.44 3.71
C GLN A 87 -5.81 3.01 3.93
N ILE A 88 -6.29 2.37 4.98
CA ILE A 88 -5.82 1.03 5.39
C ILE A 88 -6.17 -0.03 4.34
N LYS A 89 -7.32 0.08 3.66
CA LYS A 89 -7.75 -0.86 2.62
C LYS A 89 -6.83 -0.83 1.40
N ASP A 90 -6.53 0.36 0.88
CA ASP A 90 -5.64 0.50 -0.28
C ASP A 90 -4.23 -0.01 0.03
N ALA A 91 -3.72 0.29 1.23
CA ALA A 91 -2.44 -0.26 1.69
C ALA A 91 -2.45 -1.80 1.75
N LEU A 92 -3.57 -2.41 2.16
CA LEU A 92 -3.73 -3.87 2.16
C LEU A 92 -3.75 -4.45 0.75
N THR A 93 -4.45 -3.80 -0.19
CA THR A 93 -4.44 -4.21 -1.60
C THR A 93 -3.03 -4.16 -2.19
N ILE A 94 -2.25 -3.12 -1.88
CA ILE A 94 -0.85 -3.02 -2.32
C ILE A 94 0.04 -4.07 -1.65
N ALA A 95 -0.14 -4.33 -0.35
CA ALA A 95 0.63 -5.36 0.36
C ALA A 95 0.43 -6.77 -0.24
N ALA A 96 -0.77 -7.06 -0.76
CA ALA A 96 -1.12 -8.36 -1.33
C ALA A 96 -0.39 -8.69 -2.65
N ILE A 97 0.19 -7.70 -3.33
CA ILE A 97 0.97 -7.89 -4.56
C ILE A 97 2.49 -7.86 -4.34
N ILE A 98 2.93 -7.70 -3.09
CA ILE A 98 4.35 -7.77 -2.72
C ILE A 98 4.79 -9.23 -2.71
N THR A 99 5.84 -9.56 -3.46
CA THR A 99 6.27 -10.96 -3.64
C THR A 99 7.31 -11.40 -2.61
N ASN A 100 8.16 -10.48 -2.15
CA ASN A 100 9.11 -10.71 -1.09
C ASN A 100 8.39 -10.85 0.25
N LYS A 101 8.46 -12.06 0.83
CA LYS A 101 7.74 -12.42 2.06
C LYS A 101 8.15 -11.60 3.27
N GLU A 102 9.42 -11.19 3.38
CA GLU A 102 9.88 -10.37 4.51
C GLU A 102 9.34 -8.95 4.41
N ILE A 103 9.37 -8.38 3.20
CA ILE A 103 8.79 -7.05 2.95
C ILE A 103 7.28 -7.09 3.16
N ALA A 104 6.57 -8.07 2.59
CA ALA A 104 5.13 -8.23 2.76
C ALA A 104 4.76 -8.39 4.24
N SER A 105 5.52 -9.19 5.00
CA SER A 105 5.33 -9.38 6.45
C SER A 105 5.42 -8.07 7.23
N GLN A 106 6.40 -7.22 6.91
CA GLN A 106 6.54 -5.89 7.52
C GLN A 106 5.35 -4.98 7.20
N VAL A 107 4.83 -5.04 5.97
CA VAL A 107 3.67 -4.23 5.56
C VAL A 107 2.40 -4.71 6.25
N PHE A 108 2.11 -6.01 6.23
CA PHE A 108 0.96 -6.59 6.94
C PHE A 108 1.00 -6.31 8.44
N ALA A 109 2.17 -6.39 9.08
CA ALA A 109 2.34 -6.01 10.49
C ALA A 109 1.85 -4.58 10.77
N ARG A 110 2.26 -3.60 9.95
CA ARG A 110 1.84 -2.21 10.12
C ARG A 110 0.35 -2.00 9.82
N ILE A 111 -0.21 -2.73 8.86
CA ILE A 111 -1.65 -2.69 8.56
C ILE A 111 -2.47 -3.27 9.72
N ALA A 112 -2.06 -4.41 10.27
CA ALA A 112 -2.72 -5.06 11.40
C ALA A 112 -2.77 -4.12 12.62
N LEU A 113 -1.64 -3.50 12.97
CA LEU A 113 -1.59 -2.50 14.05
C LEU A 113 -2.44 -1.26 13.73
N ALA A 114 -2.55 -0.85 12.47
CA ALA A 114 -3.42 0.26 12.09
C ALA A 114 -4.91 -0.07 12.27
N TYR A 115 -5.33 -1.31 11.98
CA TYR A 115 -6.69 -1.77 12.28
C TYR A 115 -6.95 -1.84 13.79
N ALA A 116 -5.99 -2.35 14.58
CA ALA A 116 -6.11 -2.43 16.04
C ALA A 116 -6.30 -1.04 16.66
N ARG A 117 -5.47 -0.07 16.27
CA ARG A 117 -5.59 1.34 16.73
C ARG A 117 -6.90 2.02 16.34
N LYS A 118 -7.58 1.54 15.29
CA LYS A 118 -8.93 2.00 14.91
C LYS A 118 -10.06 1.25 15.63
N GLY A 119 -9.73 0.31 16.53
CA GLY A 119 -10.69 -0.53 17.25
C GLY A 119 -11.21 -1.71 16.45
N ASP A 120 -10.72 -1.96 15.23
CA ASP A 120 -11.16 -3.10 14.40
C ASP A 120 -10.28 -4.33 14.67
N LYS A 121 -10.42 -4.88 15.88
CA LYS A 121 -9.60 -6.01 16.36
C LYS A 121 -9.73 -7.24 15.47
N LEU A 122 -10.94 -7.54 14.97
CA LEU A 122 -11.17 -8.68 14.10
C LEU A 122 -10.35 -8.59 12.80
N LYS A 123 -10.35 -7.41 12.14
CA LYS A 123 -9.50 -7.21 10.96
C LYS A 123 -8.02 -7.17 11.31
N ALA A 124 -7.65 -6.60 12.45
CA ALA A 124 -6.27 -6.60 12.91
C ALA A 124 -5.70 -8.02 13.00
N VAL A 125 -6.41 -8.92 13.69
CA VAL A 125 -6.03 -10.34 13.83
C VAL A 125 -5.99 -11.03 12.46
N THR A 126 -7.02 -10.82 11.63
CA THR A 126 -7.08 -11.43 10.29
C THR A 126 -5.88 -11.03 9.42
N VAL A 127 -5.47 -9.77 9.46
CA VAL A 127 -4.29 -9.31 8.72
C VAL A 127 -2.99 -9.82 9.35
N ALA A 128 -2.91 -9.88 10.67
CA ALA A 128 -1.74 -10.42 11.36
C ALA A 128 -1.50 -11.90 11.01
N GLU A 129 -2.56 -12.69 10.86
CA GLU A 129 -2.46 -14.09 10.44
C GLU A 129 -1.88 -14.28 9.02
N ALA A 130 -2.03 -13.28 8.15
CA ALA A 130 -1.46 -13.30 6.79
C ALA A 130 0.07 -13.06 6.77
N ILE A 131 0.67 -12.66 7.89
CA ILE A 131 2.12 -12.45 8.02
C ILE A 131 2.84 -13.79 7.85
N SER A 132 3.78 -13.89 6.91
CA SER A 132 4.51 -15.15 6.66
C SER A 132 5.66 -15.38 7.63
N ASN A 133 6.27 -14.30 8.14
CA ASN A 133 7.31 -14.40 9.16
C ASN A 133 6.68 -14.68 10.54
N GLU A 134 6.86 -15.91 11.04
CA GLU A 134 6.25 -16.37 12.29
C GLU A 134 6.65 -15.58 13.53
N ASN A 135 7.86 -15.03 13.57
CA ASN A 135 8.30 -14.20 14.70
C ASN A 135 7.55 -12.86 14.69
N VAL A 136 7.47 -12.22 13.52
CA VAL A 136 6.71 -10.97 13.33
C VAL A 136 5.22 -11.21 13.62
N LYS A 137 4.64 -12.32 13.14
CA LYS A 137 3.24 -12.67 13.40
C LYS A 137 2.94 -12.73 14.90
N LYS A 138 3.72 -13.51 15.65
CA LYS A 138 3.54 -13.68 17.10
C LYS A 138 3.66 -12.36 17.85
N GLU A 139 4.64 -11.53 17.48
CA GLU A 139 4.82 -10.20 18.07
C GLU A 139 3.57 -9.33 17.85
N ILE A 140 3.06 -9.31 16.62
CA ILE A 140 1.90 -8.48 16.26
C ILE A 140 0.61 -8.97 16.89
N LEU A 141 0.36 -10.28 16.91
CA LEU A 141 -0.81 -10.85 17.60
C LEU A 141 -0.81 -10.50 19.09
N LYS A 142 0.34 -10.65 19.76
CA LYS A 142 0.50 -10.24 21.16
C LYS A 142 0.25 -8.75 21.36
N ALA A 143 0.72 -7.90 20.45
CA ALA A 143 0.50 -6.46 20.53
C ALA A 143 -0.99 -6.10 20.37
N ILE A 144 -1.72 -6.78 19.48
CA ILE A 144 -3.16 -6.59 19.28
C ILE A 144 -3.97 -7.05 20.51
N GLU A 145 -3.53 -8.10 21.20
CA GLU A 145 -4.13 -8.57 22.44
C GLU A 145 -3.83 -7.63 23.62
N GLY A 146 -2.58 -7.16 23.74
CA GLY A 146 -2.14 -6.30 24.84
C GLY A 146 -2.71 -4.88 24.83
N ASP A 147 -3.25 -4.40 23.70
CA ASP A 147 -4.00 -3.13 23.63
C ASP A 147 -5.35 -3.20 24.40
N GLU A 148 -5.77 -4.36 24.92
CA GLU A 148 -6.94 -4.49 25.80
C GLU A 148 -6.73 -3.91 27.21
N ASP A 149 -5.49 -3.80 27.69
CA ASP A 149 -5.21 -3.45 29.10
C ASP A 149 -5.10 -1.94 29.36
N VAL A 150 -5.17 -1.09 28.33
CA VAL A 150 -5.22 0.37 28.47
C VAL A 150 -6.67 0.87 28.41
N GLY A 151 -7.49 0.28 29.28
CA GLY A 151 -8.85 0.71 29.53
C GLY A 151 -8.92 2.18 29.93
N HIS A 152 -9.89 2.86 29.32
CA HIS A 152 -10.62 4.01 29.82
C HIS A 152 -10.36 4.40 31.29
N GLN A 153 -9.89 5.63 31.50
CA GLN A 153 -10.15 6.42 32.70
C GLN A 153 -10.80 7.75 32.29
#